data_AF-A0A150AMM2-F1
#
_entry.id   AF-A0A150AMM2-F1
#
_cell.length_a   1.000
_cell.length_b   1.000
_cell.length_c   1.000
_cell.angle_alpha   90.00
_cell.angle_beta   90.00
_cell.angle_gamma   90.00
#
_symmetry.space_group_name_H-M   'P 1'
#
loop_
_entity.id
_entity.type
_entity.pdbx_description
1 polymer ?
#
loop_
_entity_poly.entity_id
_entity_poly.type
_entity_poly.pdbx_seq_one_letter_code
_entity_poly.pdbx_strand_id
1 'polypeptide(L)'
;MTILMSIIVIQAIASAISIPTEMDNINLHLKDGQVVSITKKEWKRGKRFSDESTFVYMRDKKLYVIEKENIESIRYESVNTHNKTVDFMEEYAKIQPLKEEAKQYYHTKKHKRGRFSQVLGVGAVCVGATVAPLVLVVSPIPLVQAVNRLKKVDYQYCLKGKEWKKLKSYHKEQIKYFKEKATI
;
A
#
# COMPACT_ATOMS: atom_id res chain seq x y z
N MET A 1 4.88 -20.04 -29.63
CA MET A 1 5.16 -20.17 -28.17
C MET A 1 5.62 -18.86 -27.51
N THR A 2 6.14 -17.88 -28.25
CA THR A 2 6.70 -16.61 -27.73
C THR A 2 5.67 -15.59 -27.25
N ILE A 3 4.53 -15.45 -27.93
CA ILE A 3 3.51 -14.42 -27.61
C ILE A 3 2.85 -14.67 -26.23
N LEU A 4 2.55 -15.94 -25.91
CA LEU A 4 1.89 -16.30 -24.65
C LEU A 4 2.80 -16.02 -23.44
N MET A 5 4.11 -16.26 -23.57
CA MET A 5 5.08 -16.01 -22.50
C MET A 5 5.24 -14.51 -22.22
N SER A 6 5.26 -13.68 -23.27
CA SER A 6 5.32 -12.22 -23.15
C SER A 6 4.11 -11.63 -22.44
N ILE A 7 2.90 -12.12 -22.74
CA ILE A 7 1.66 -11.67 -22.08
C ILE A 7 1.67 -11.99 -20.58
N ILE A 8 2.11 -13.20 -20.20
CA ILE A 8 2.20 -13.61 -18.79
C ILE A 8 3.20 -12.72 -18.02
N VAL A 9 4.35 -12.40 -18.63
CA VAL A 9 5.35 -11.51 -18.03
C VAL A 9 4.83 -10.08 -17.89
N ILE A 10 4.16 -9.54 -18.91
CA ILE A 10 3.56 -8.19 -18.86
C ILE A 10 2.45 -8.12 -17.80
N GLN A 11 1.57 -9.14 -17.71
CA GLN A 11 0.55 -9.21 -16.66
C GLN A 11 1.18 -9.35 -15.26
N ALA A 12 2.26 -10.10 -15.12
CA ALA A 12 3.01 -10.20 -13.88
C ALA A 12 3.61 -8.85 -13.47
N ILE A 13 4.20 -8.10 -14.41
CA ILE A 13 4.75 -6.76 -14.19
C ILE A 13 3.64 -5.76 -13.84
N ALA A 14 2.55 -5.71 -14.62
CA ALA A 14 1.42 -4.82 -14.36
C ALA A 14 0.76 -5.10 -12.99
N SER A 15 0.64 -6.37 -12.58
CA SER A 15 0.13 -6.75 -11.26
C SER A 15 1.09 -6.41 -10.11
N ALA A 16 2.37 -6.23 -10.41
CA ALA A 16 3.41 -5.82 -9.47
C ALA A 16 3.43 -4.29 -9.26
N ILE A 17 2.96 -3.51 -10.24
CA ILE A 17 2.78 -2.06 -10.12
C ILE A 17 1.56 -1.81 -9.22
N SER A 18 1.81 -1.52 -7.94
CA SER A 18 0.76 -1.11 -7.02
C SER A 18 0.29 0.29 -7.40
N ILE A 19 -0.87 0.37 -8.06
CA ILE A 19 -1.54 1.66 -8.29
C ILE A 19 -1.96 2.20 -6.92
N PRO A 20 -1.54 3.43 -6.54
CA PRO A 20 -1.98 4.05 -5.29
C PRO A 20 -3.51 4.22 -5.35
N THR A 21 -4.17 3.88 -4.25
CA THR A 21 -5.63 3.98 -4.10
C THR A 21 -5.97 5.04 -3.06
N GLU A 22 -7.23 5.46 -2.98
CA GLU A 22 -7.61 6.49 -1.99
C GLU A 22 -7.46 6.04 -0.53
N MET A 23 -7.34 4.72 -0.30
CA MET A 23 -6.94 4.19 1.01
C MET A 23 -5.47 4.46 1.36
N ASP A 24 -4.64 4.82 0.38
CA ASP A 24 -3.25 5.21 0.58
C ASP A 24 -3.10 6.71 0.86
N ASN A 25 -4.21 7.45 1.01
CA ASN A 25 -4.22 8.85 1.40
C ASN A 25 -3.95 9.03 2.90
N ILE A 26 -3.56 10.25 3.25
CA ILE A 26 -3.38 10.72 4.61
C ILE A 26 -4.69 11.44 4.97
N ASN A 27 -5.40 10.95 5.99
CA ASN A 27 -6.68 11.54 6.39
C ASN A 27 -6.46 12.42 7.60
N LEU A 28 -6.65 13.73 7.43
CA LEU A 28 -6.63 14.71 8.51
C LEU A 28 -8.04 14.86 9.06
N HIS A 29 -8.23 14.56 10.33
CA HIS A 29 -9.47 14.81 11.04
C HIS A 29 -9.38 16.17 11.71
N LEU A 30 -10.28 17.08 11.34
CA LEU A 30 -10.35 18.43 11.86
C LEU A 30 -11.30 18.49 13.06
N LYS A 31 -11.10 19.49 13.93
CA LYS A 31 -11.92 19.72 15.14
C LYS A 31 -13.40 19.98 14.85
N ASP A 32 -13.72 20.48 13.66
CA ASP A 32 -15.09 20.71 13.20
C ASP A 32 -15.78 19.43 12.69
N GLY A 33 -15.10 18.28 12.78
CA GLY A 33 -15.59 16.99 12.32
C GLY A 33 -15.35 16.71 10.83
N GLN A 34 -14.75 17.65 10.08
CA GLN A 34 -14.41 17.42 8.69
C GLN A 34 -13.21 16.49 8.54
N VAL A 35 -13.16 15.77 7.42
CA VAL A 35 -12.03 14.90 7.08
C VAL A 35 -11.43 15.33 5.76
N VAL A 36 -10.18 15.81 5.81
CA VAL A 36 -9.42 16.19 4.63
C VAL A 36 -8.50 15.04 4.24
N SER A 37 -8.87 14.32 3.18
CA SER A 37 -8.06 13.26 2.60
C SER A 37 -7.08 13.85 1.58
N ILE A 38 -5.78 13.66 1.81
CA ILE A 38 -4.71 14.18 0.95
C ILE A 38 -3.79 13.06 0.48
N THR A 39 -3.39 13.09 -0.78
CA THR A 39 -2.38 12.17 -1.31
C THR A 39 -1.00 12.60 -0.83
N LYS A 40 -0.06 11.65 -0.75
CA LYS A 40 1.36 11.94 -0.47
C LYS A 40 1.95 12.95 -1.47
N LYS A 41 1.48 12.97 -2.72
CA LYS A 41 1.98 13.88 -3.77
C LYS A 41 1.51 15.32 -3.53
N GLU A 42 0.24 15.51 -3.19
CA GLU A 42 -0.34 16.83 -2.88
C GLU A 42 0.34 17.46 -1.66
N TRP A 43 0.51 16.67 -0.60
CA TRP A 43 1.26 17.11 0.57
C TRP A 43 2.70 17.46 0.23
N LYS A 44 3.44 16.59 -0.48
CA LYS A 44 4.85 16.85 -0.79
C LYS A 44 5.06 18.14 -1.60
N ARG A 45 4.08 18.52 -2.44
CA ARG A 45 4.09 19.79 -3.18
C ARG A 45 3.79 20.98 -2.27
N GLY A 46 2.81 20.84 -1.37
CA GLY A 46 2.41 21.89 -0.43
C GLY A 46 3.38 22.10 0.73
N LYS A 47 4.11 21.06 1.16
CA LYS A 47 5.01 21.10 2.34
C LYS A 47 5.99 22.28 2.33
N ARG A 48 6.45 22.69 1.15
CA ARG A 48 7.39 23.82 1.00
C ARG A 48 6.81 25.17 1.43
N PHE A 49 5.48 25.25 1.52
CA PHE A 49 4.72 26.42 1.94
C PHE A 49 4.15 26.26 3.35
N SER A 50 4.34 25.08 3.98
CA SER A 50 3.97 24.87 5.39
C SER A 50 5.00 25.54 6.30
N ASP A 51 4.52 26.09 7.40
CA ASP A 51 5.32 26.70 8.46
C ASP A 51 5.04 26.02 9.82
N GLU A 52 5.40 26.68 10.93
CA GLU A 52 5.24 26.15 12.27
C GLU A 52 3.78 26.05 12.71
N SER A 53 2.88 26.91 12.20
CA SER A 53 1.47 26.98 12.61
C SER A 53 0.50 26.44 11.56
N THR A 54 0.94 26.26 10.32
CA THR A 54 0.09 25.86 9.20
C THR A 54 0.56 24.58 8.51
N PHE A 55 -0.42 23.84 8.02
CA PHE A 55 -0.28 22.69 7.16
C PHE A 55 -0.79 23.05 5.77
N VAL A 56 0.08 22.98 4.76
CA VAL A 56 -0.27 23.32 3.38
C VAL A 56 -0.19 22.09 2.47
N TYR A 57 -1.21 21.90 1.65
CA TYR A 57 -1.22 20.91 0.58
C TYR A 57 -1.64 21.55 -0.74
N MET A 58 -1.21 20.98 -1.87
CA MET A 58 -1.52 21.50 -3.19
C MET A 58 -2.37 20.51 -3.99
N ARG A 59 -3.60 20.89 -4.33
CA ARG A 59 -4.55 20.14 -5.17
C ARG A 59 -4.97 21.00 -6.36
N ASP A 60 -4.93 20.45 -7.56
CA ASP A 60 -5.30 21.14 -8.80
C ASP A 60 -4.64 22.53 -8.98
N LYS A 61 -3.35 22.61 -8.64
CA LYS A 61 -2.53 23.85 -8.67
C LYS A 61 -3.00 24.95 -7.70
N LYS A 62 -3.96 24.67 -6.82
CA LYS A 62 -4.37 25.56 -5.73
C LYS A 62 -3.70 25.14 -4.43
N LEU A 63 -3.31 26.13 -3.63
CA LEU A 63 -2.80 25.93 -2.28
C LEU A 63 -3.98 25.93 -1.31
N TYR A 64 -4.03 24.91 -0.46
CA TYR A 64 -5.00 24.80 0.62
C TYR A 64 -4.23 24.82 1.93
N VAL A 65 -4.64 25.73 2.81
CA VAL A 65 -4.00 25.96 4.10
C VAL A 65 -4.94 25.48 5.20
N ILE A 66 -4.41 24.70 6.14
CA ILE A 66 -5.10 24.22 7.33
C ILE A 66 -4.24 24.64 8.51
N GLU A 67 -4.79 25.35 9.49
CA GLU A 67 -4.08 25.64 10.73
C GLU A 67 -3.86 24.35 11.51
N LYS A 68 -2.64 24.11 12.02
CA LYS A 68 -2.33 22.88 12.77
C LYS A 68 -3.21 22.74 14.01
N GLU A 69 -3.59 23.85 14.63
CA GLU A 69 -4.50 23.86 15.77
C GLU A 69 -5.89 23.32 15.43
N ASN A 70 -6.31 23.37 14.17
CA ASN A 70 -7.58 22.82 13.71
C ASN A 70 -7.50 21.32 13.40
N ILE A 71 -6.30 20.74 13.35
CA ILE A 71 -6.11 19.30 13.14
C ILE A 71 -6.20 18.59 14.50
N GLU A 72 -7.25 17.79 14.68
CA GLU A 72 -7.43 16.99 15.89
C GLU A 72 -6.53 15.74 15.85
N SER A 73 -6.57 15.00 14.73
CA SER A 73 -5.79 13.77 14.59
C SER A 73 -5.57 13.36 13.14
N ILE A 74 -4.58 12.50 12.92
CA ILE A 74 -4.26 11.95 11.59
C ILE A 74 -4.53 10.45 11.60
N ARG A 75 -5.30 9.98 10.62
CA ARG A 75 -5.65 8.57 10.47
C ARG A 75 -5.16 8.01 9.15
N TYR A 76 -4.69 6.76 9.20
CA TYR A 76 -4.25 6.01 8.04
C TYR A 76 -5.10 4.76 7.85
N GLU A 77 -5.44 4.46 6.61
CA GLU A 77 -6.17 3.22 6.24
C GLU A 77 -5.24 2.18 5.59
N SER A 78 -3.98 2.56 5.32
CA SER A 78 -2.96 1.72 4.70
C SER A 78 -1.67 1.72 5.51
N VAL A 79 -1.19 0.52 5.88
CA VAL A 79 0.10 0.33 6.58
C VAL A 79 1.27 0.89 5.76
N ASN A 80 1.19 0.80 4.42
CA ASN A 80 2.25 1.33 3.55
C ASN A 80 2.34 2.84 3.62
N THR A 81 1.21 3.53 3.68
CA THR A 81 1.18 4.98 3.81
C THR A 81 1.69 5.36 5.18
N HIS A 82 1.13 4.79 6.24
CA HIS A 82 1.57 5.01 7.61
C HIS A 82 3.10 4.87 7.76
N ASN A 83 3.68 3.72 7.39
CA ASN A 83 5.13 3.51 7.53
C ASN A 83 6.01 4.46 6.70
N LYS A 84 5.44 5.11 5.68
CA LYS A 84 6.16 6.06 4.82
C LYS A 84 5.93 7.51 5.23
N THR A 85 4.96 7.76 6.11
CA THR A 85 4.47 9.12 6.42
C THR A 85 4.33 9.45 7.88
N VAL A 86 4.39 8.46 8.77
CA VAL A 86 4.24 8.62 10.21
C VAL A 86 5.26 9.60 10.79
N ASP A 87 6.55 9.36 10.58
CA ASP A 87 7.65 10.13 11.19
C ASP A 87 7.57 11.65 10.95
N PHE A 88 7.00 12.06 9.82
CA PHE A 88 6.86 13.49 9.50
C PHE A 88 5.48 14.05 9.78
N MET A 89 4.46 13.21 9.92
CA MET A 89 3.11 13.67 10.24
C MET A 89 2.90 13.83 11.74
N GLU A 90 3.70 13.18 12.58
CA GLU A 90 3.69 13.36 14.05
C GLU A 90 3.97 14.82 14.45
N GLU A 91 4.72 15.56 13.63
CA GLU A 91 4.98 16.98 13.84
C GLU A 91 3.71 17.84 13.76
N TYR A 92 2.70 17.38 13.01
CA TYR A 92 1.50 18.18 12.73
C TYR A 92 0.34 17.85 13.66
N ALA A 93 0.17 16.58 14.05
CA ALA A 93 -0.87 16.15 14.98
C ALA A 93 -0.65 14.73 15.49
N LYS A 94 -1.40 14.35 16.53
CA LYS A 94 -1.39 12.98 17.07
C LYS A 94 -1.89 11.99 16.01
N ILE A 95 -1.10 10.96 15.76
CA ILE A 95 -1.44 9.90 14.81
C ILE A 95 -2.27 8.83 15.52
N GLN A 96 -3.45 8.54 14.97
CA GLN A 96 -4.29 7.46 15.47
C GLN A 96 -3.66 6.10 15.14
N PRO A 97 -3.80 5.11 16.05
CA PRO A 97 -3.31 3.77 15.80
C PRO A 97 -3.98 3.17 14.56
N LEU A 98 -3.17 2.49 13.75
CA LEU A 98 -3.66 1.74 12.60
C LEU A 98 -4.71 0.71 13.03
N LYS A 99 -5.85 0.72 12.33
CA LYS A 99 -6.90 -0.30 12.44
C LYS A 99 -6.32 -1.70 12.25
N GLU A 100 -6.88 -2.66 12.98
CA GLU A 100 -6.45 -4.04 12.89
C GLU A 100 -6.66 -4.62 11.48
N GLU A 101 -7.78 -4.29 10.84
CA GLU A 101 -8.12 -4.74 9.49
C GLU A 101 -7.09 -4.28 8.45
N ALA A 102 -6.51 -3.09 8.64
CA ALA A 102 -5.45 -2.58 7.76
C ALA A 102 -4.15 -3.39 7.92
N LYS A 103 -3.79 -3.73 9.17
CA LYS A 103 -2.65 -4.61 9.48
C LYS A 103 -2.88 -6.02 8.92
N GLN A 104 -4.04 -6.59 9.18
CA GLN A 104 -4.45 -7.91 8.69
C GLN A 104 -4.42 -7.97 7.17
N TYR A 105 -4.93 -6.94 6.49
CA TYR A 105 -4.94 -6.92 5.04
C TYR A 105 -3.52 -6.86 4.47
N TYR A 106 -2.68 -5.96 5.00
CA TYR A 106 -1.31 -5.79 4.57
C TYR A 106 -0.48 -7.06 4.74
N HIS A 107 -0.48 -7.66 5.93
CA HIS A 107 0.32 -8.84 6.24
C HIS A 107 -0.19 -10.08 5.50
N THR A 108 -1.50 -10.29 5.44
CA THR A 108 -2.09 -11.43 4.70
C THR A 108 -1.81 -11.35 3.20
N LYS A 109 -1.94 -10.15 2.60
CA LYS A 109 -1.63 -9.92 1.17
C LYS A 109 -0.14 -10.19 0.89
N LYS A 110 0.74 -9.70 1.76
CA LYS A 110 2.18 -9.86 1.63
C LYS A 110 2.62 -11.32 1.79
N HIS A 111 2.06 -12.02 2.77
CA HIS A 111 2.29 -13.45 2.98
C HIS A 111 1.89 -14.26 1.73
N LYS A 112 0.67 -14.05 1.21
CA LYS A 112 0.19 -14.74 0.02
C LYS A 112 1.04 -14.45 -1.22
N ARG A 113 1.47 -13.20 -1.43
CA ARG A 113 2.42 -12.84 -2.51
C ARG A 113 3.78 -13.49 -2.32
N GLY A 114 4.29 -13.58 -1.08
CA GLY A 114 5.52 -14.28 -0.76
C GLY A 114 5.44 -15.77 -1.08
N ARG A 115 4.36 -16.44 -0.65
CA ARG A 115 4.11 -17.86 -0.97
C ARG A 115 3.97 -18.11 -2.47
N PHE A 116 3.29 -17.23 -3.19
CA PHE A 116 3.19 -17.33 -4.64
C PHE A 116 4.56 -17.20 -5.33
N SER A 117 5.37 -16.22 -4.93
CA SER A 117 6.75 -16.08 -5.43
C SER A 117 7.62 -17.30 -5.10
N GLN A 118 7.43 -17.90 -3.92
CA GLN A 118 8.13 -19.13 -3.53
C GLN A 118 7.75 -20.30 -4.45
N VAL A 119 6.46 -20.51 -4.72
CA VAL A 119 5.98 -21.55 -5.63
C VAL A 119 6.52 -21.35 -7.04
N LEU A 120 6.50 -20.11 -7.55
CA LEU A 120 7.08 -19.79 -8.86
C LEU A 120 8.59 -20.03 -8.90
N GLY A 121 9.31 -19.67 -7.83
CA GLY A 121 10.75 -19.89 -7.75
C GLY A 121 11.12 -21.38 -7.73
N VAL A 122 10.42 -22.18 -6.93
CA VAL A 122 10.61 -23.64 -6.91
C VAL A 122 10.26 -24.26 -8.27
N GLY A 123 9.13 -23.85 -8.87
CA GLY A 123 8.76 -24.30 -10.21
C GLY A 123 9.81 -23.96 -11.27
N ALA A 124 10.36 -22.74 -11.24
CA ALA A 124 11.43 -22.32 -12.14
C ALA A 124 12.72 -23.13 -11.95
N VAL A 125 13.08 -23.49 -10.71
CA VAL A 125 14.22 -24.38 -10.45
C VAL A 125 13.96 -25.78 -11.01
N CYS A 126 12.79 -26.36 -10.79
CA CYS A 126 12.44 -27.69 -11.31
C CYS A 126 12.46 -27.72 -12.84
N VAL A 127 11.86 -26.72 -13.51
CA VAL A 127 11.89 -26.60 -14.98
C VAL A 127 13.31 -26.39 -15.48
N GLY A 128 14.10 -25.56 -14.78
CA GLY A 128 15.49 -25.33 -15.11
C GLY A 128 16.35 -26.60 -15.06
N ALA A 129 16.12 -27.44 -14.06
CA ALA A 129 16.85 -28.69 -13.88
C ALA A 129 16.45 -29.81 -14.86
N THR A 130 15.24 -29.76 -15.43
CA THR A 130 14.67 -30.87 -16.21
C THR A 130 14.48 -30.57 -17.70
N VAL A 131 14.14 -29.34 -18.06
CA VAL A 131 13.67 -29.00 -19.43
C VAL A 131 14.50 -27.88 -20.06
N ALA A 132 14.90 -26.86 -19.30
CA ALA A 132 15.55 -25.68 -19.86
C ALA A 132 16.59 -25.07 -18.90
N PRO A 133 17.87 -25.53 -18.95
CA PRO A 133 18.93 -25.09 -18.04
C PRO A 133 19.13 -23.57 -17.94
N LEU A 134 18.87 -22.84 -19.04
CA LEU A 134 18.94 -21.37 -19.06
C LEU A 134 17.99 -20.69 -18.05
N VAL A 135 16.90 -21.34 -17.67
CA VAL A 135 15.95 -20.83 -16.67
C VAL A 135 16.58 -20.76 -15.27
N LEU A 136 17.61 -21.56 -15.00
CA LEU A 136 18.33 -21.53 -13.72
C LEU A 136 19.06 -20.20 -13.47
N VAL A 137 19.38 -19.44 -14.51
CA VAL A 137 20.01 -18.11 -14.39
C VAL A 137 19.05 -17.11 -13.72
N VAL A 138 17.74 -17.23 -13.99
CA VAL A 138 16.73 -16.28 -13.51
C VAL A 138 15.90 -16.80 -12.33
N SER A 139 15.97 -18.11 -12.06
CA SER A 139 15.25 -18.77 -10.96
C SER A 139 15.55 -18.24 -9.54
N PRO A 140 16.74 -17.69 -9.21
CA PRO A 140 17.00 -17.13 -7.89
C PRO A 140 16.19 -15.86 -7.59
N ILE A 141 15.83 -15.08 -8.61
CA ILE A 141 15.13 -13.79 -8.44
C ILE A 141 13.80 -13.95 -7.69
N PRO A 142 12.84 -14.79 -8.12
CA PRO A 142 11.58 -14.99 -7.39
C PRO A 142 11.78 -15.60 -5.99
N LEU A 143 12.83 -16.41 -5.78
CA LEU A 143 13.16 -16.96 -4.46
C LEU A 143 13.64 -15.87 -3.50
N VAL A 144 14.57 -15.03 -3.92
CA VAL A 144 15.05 -13.88 -3.13
C VAL A 144 13.89 -12.92 -2.83
N GLN A 145 13.02 -12.65 -3.80
CA GLN A 145 11.81 -11.86 -3.58
C GLN A 145 10.86 -12.50 -2.57
N ALA A 146 10.70 -13.82 -2.58
CA ALA A 146 9.87 -14.54 -1.61
C ALA A 146 10.44 -14.42 -0.19
N VAL A 147 11.74 -14.66 -0.01
CA VAL A 147 12.43 -14.55 1.28
C VAL A 147 12.28 -13.14 1.85
N ASN A 148 12.58 -12.12 1.06
CA ASN A 148 12.51 -10.72 1.50
C ASN A 148 11.07 -10.30 1.86
N ARG A 149 10.06 -10.83 1.16
CA ARG A 149 8.65 -10.56 1.49
C ARG A 149 8.23 -11.26 2.77
N LEU A 150 8.54 -12.54 2.92
CA LEU A 150 8.12 -13.38 4.05
C LEU A 150 8.80 -13.01 5.37
N LYS A 151 10.06 -12.56 5.34
CA LYS A 151 10.77 -12.04 6.52
C LYS A 151 10.09 -10.81 7.14
N LYS A 152 9.41 -10.01 6.31
CA LYS A 152 8.75 -8.76 6.71
C LYS A 152 7.25 -8.92 6.94
N VAL A 153 6.77 -10.16 7.13
CA VAL A 153 5.38 -10.47 7.46
C VAL A 153 5.29 -10.65 8.96
N ASP A 154 4.34 -9.95 9.58
CA ASP A 154 3.87 -10.30 10.91
C ASP A 154 2.78 -11.36 10.78
N TYR A 155 3.06 -12.54 11.32
CA TYR A 155 2.18 -13.70 11.19
C TYR A 155 0.98 -13.64 12.15
N GLN A 156 1.01 -12.80 13.19
CA GLN A 156 -0.11 -12.63 14.11
C GLN A 156 -1.34 -12.05 13.38
N TYR A 157 -1.11 -11.19 12.39
CA TYR A 157 -2.17 -10.56 11.60
C TYR A 157 -2.52 -11.34 10.31
N CYS A 158 -2.01 -12.55 10.12
CA CYS A 158 -2.26 -13.33 8.90
C CYS A 158 -3.57 -14.13 8.96
N LEU A 159 -4.52 -13.80 8.09
CA LEU A 159 -5.83 -14.46 8.01
C LEU A 159 -5.83 -15.64 7.02
N LYS A 160 -6.68 -16.63 7.30
CA LYS A 160 -6.81 -17.85 6.49
C LYS A 160 -8.07 -17.84 5.61
N GLY A 161 -8.00 -18.60 4.52
CA GLY A 161 -9.14 -19.03 3.70
C GLY A 161 -10.30 -18.02 3.55
N LYS A 162 -11.39 -18.30 4.28
CA LYS A 162 -12.66 -17.56 4.23
C LYS A 162 -12.54 -16.14 4.80
N GLU A 163 -11.81 -15.95 5.89
CA GLU A 163 -11.62 -14.65 6.55
C GLU A 163 -10.89 -13.68 5.61
N TRP A 164 -9.84 -14.15 4.93
CA TRP A 164 -9.16 -13.35 3.92
C TRP A 164 -10.08 -12.92 2.79
N LYS A 165 -10.97 -13.81 2.31
CA LYS A 165 -11.93 -13.47 1.25
C LYS A 165 -12.92 -12.40 1.71
N LYS A 166 -13.41 -12.49 2.95
CA LYS A 166 -14.28 -11.48 3.56
C LYS A 166 -13.56 -10.13 3.67
N LEU A 167 -12.37 -10.12 4.29
CA LEU A 167 -11.57 -8.90 4.46
C LEU A 167 -11.19 -8.27 3.10
N LYS A 168 -10.84 -9.07 2.10
CA LYS A 168 -10.53 -8.58 0.76
C LYS A 168 -11.74 -7.93 0.08
N SER A 169 -12.95 -8.42 0.33
CA SER A 169 -14.19 -7.85 -0.23
C SER A 169 -14.53 -6.54 0.47
N TYR A 170 -14.51 -6.54 1.81
CA TYR A 170 -14.64 -5.33 2.61
C TYR A 170 -13.62 -4.24 2.23
N HIS A 171 -12.36 -4.61 2.03
CA HIS A 171 -11.33 -3.67 1.61
C HIS A 171 -11.61 -3.06 0.21
N LYS A 172 -12.21 -3.83 -0.72
CA LYS A 172 -12.63 -3.27 -2.02
C LYS A 172 -13.77 -2.27 -1.87
N GLU A 173 -14.72 -2.54 -0.97
CA GLU A 173 -15.82 -1.62 -0.66
C GLU A 173 -15.29 -0.34 -0.03
N GLN A 174 -14.33 -0.44 0.89
CA GLN A 174 -13.64 0.72 1.47
C GLN A 174 -12.96 1.56 0.39
N ILE A 175 -12.23 0.96 -0.54
CA ILE A 175 -11.62 1.71 -1.66
C ILE A 175 -12.68 2.47 -2.47
N LYS A 176 -13.82 1.85 -2.77
CA LYS A 176 -14.92 2.50 -3.50
C LYS A 176 -15.49 3.68 -2.71
N TYR A 177 -15.78 3.47 -1.44
CA TYR A 177 -16.28 4.49 -0.54
C TYR A 177 -15.36 5.71 -0.45
N PHE A 178 -14.05 5.49 -0.28
CA PHE A 178 -13.08 6.59 -0.27
C PHE A 178 -12.94 7.27 -1.63
N LYS A 179 -13.09 6.54 -2.73
CA LYS A 179 -13.08 7.13 -4.07
C LYS A 179 -14.29 8.05 -4.29
N GLU A 180 -15.48 7.63 -3.87
CA GLU A 180 -16.69 8.45 -3.93
C GLU A 180 -16.53 9.72 -3.11
N LYS A 181 -15.99 9.61 -1.89
CA LYS A 181 -15.72 10.76 -1.02
C LYS A 181 -14.63 11.70 -1.55
N ALA A 182 -13.64 11.20 -2.29
CA ALA A 182 -12.57 12.02 -2.84
C ALA A 182 -12.98 12.76 -4.13
N THR A 183 -14.14 12.42 -4.73
CA THR A 183 -14.64 13.06 -5.96
C THR A 183 -15.53 14.28 -5.66
N ILE A 184 -15.89 14.49 -4.39
CA ILE A 184 -16.65 15.63 -3.87
C ILE A 184 -15.66 16.62 -3.25
#